data_AF-A0A3N6HDI7-F1
#
_entry.id   AF-A0A3N6HDI7-F1
#
_cell.length_a   1.000
_cell.length_b   1.000
_cell.length_c   1.000
_cell.angle_alpha   90.00
_cell.angle_beta   90.00
_cell.angle_gamma   90.00
#
_symmetry.space_group_name_H-M   'P 1'
#
loop_
_entity.id
_entity.type
_entity.pdbx_description
1 polymer ?
#
loop_
_entity_poly.entity_id
_entity_poly.type
_entity_poly.pdbx_seq_one_letter_code
_entity_poly.pdbx_strand_id
1 'polypeptide(L)'
;MAIVRPVVECNRTQVDNGRVYLREMVFGDPAEPHHREALAITGQTEEAVAAVLCRDAQVSKGDAATTARVVSAVMFLAMAASVNVAASVDEIVRDIREQIAVLLTR
;
A
#
# COMPACT_ATOMS: atom_id res chain seq x y z
N MET A 1 -0.94 10.16 -4.85
CA MET A 1 -1.87 9.60 -3.82
C MET A 1 -3.23 9.16 -4.34
N ALA A 2 -3.58 9.37 -5.62
CA ALA A 2 -4.89 8.96 -6.16
C ALA A 2 -5.16 7.45 -6.10
N ILE A 3 -4.12 6.61 -6.22
CA ILE A 3 -4.23 5.14 -6.08
C ILE A 3 -4.33 4.73 -4.61
N VAL A 4 -3.50 5.32 -3.74
CA VAL A 4 -3.38 4.93 -2.33
C VAL A 4 -4.60 5.30 -1.50
N ARG A 5 -5.14 6.51 -1.67
CA ARG A 5 -6.23 7.01 -0.80
C ARG A 5 -7.49 6.10 -0.82
N PRO A 6 -8.02 5.66 -1.98
CA PRO A 6 -9.17 4.76 -2.01
C PRO A 6 -8.92 3.43 -1.28
N VAL A 7 -7.69 2.90 -1.33
CA VAL A 7 -7.32 1.67 -0.61
C VAL A 7 -7.36 1.90 0.91
N VAL A 8 -6.88 3.06 1.36
CA VAL A 8 -6.93 3.45 2.79
C VAL A 8 -8.38 3.63 3.24
N GLU A 9 -9.19 4.35 2.48
CA GLU A 9 -10.61 4.58 2.78
C GLU A 9 -11.38 3.26 2.91
N CYS A 10 -11.16 2.33 1.98
CA CYS A 10 -11.77 1.00 2.03
C CYS A 10 -11.38 0.24 3.31
N ASN A 11 -10.08 0.12 3.60
CA ASN A 11 -9.60 -0.62 4.79
C ASN A 11 -10.01 0.02 6.12
N ARG A 12 -10.24 1.34 6.13
CA ARG A 12 -10.63 2.10 7.32
C ARG A 12 -12.13 2.14 7.58
N THR A 13 -12.96 1.64 6.65
CA THR A 13 -14.42 1.51 6.86
C THR A 13 -14.74 0.60 8.05
N GLN A 14 -13.94 -0.47 8.24
CA GLN A 14 -13.98 -1.32 9.44
C GLN A 14 -12.55 -1.59 9.92
N VAL A 15 -12.07 -0.74 10.82
CA VAL A 15 -10.65 -0.67 11.24
C VAL A 15 -10.11 -2.02 11.71
N ASP A 16 -10.81 -2.69 12.62
CA ASP A 16 -10.29 -3.95 13.19
C ASP A 16 -10.27 -5.08 12.17
N ASN A 17 -11.30 -5.18 11.33
CA ASN A 17 -11.35 -6.17 10.26
C ASN A 17 -10.27 -5.90 9.20
N GLY A 18 -10.12 -4.63 8.76
CA GLY A 18 -9.05 -4.23 7.85
C GLY A 18 -7.67 -4.56 8.43
N ARG A 19 -7.45 -4.33 9.72
CA ARG A 19 -6.19 -4.67 10.40
C ARG A 19 -5.88 -6.16 10.44
N VAL A 20 -6.88 -7.00 10.67
CA VAL A 20 -6.70 -8.47 10.64
C VAL A 20 -6.42 -8.92 9.21
N TYR A 21 -7.22 -8.46 8.25
CA TYR A 21 -7.05 -8.75 6.84
C TYR A 21 -5.65 -8.38 6.33
N LEU A 22 -5.16 -7.17 6.63
CA LEU A 22 -3.84 -6.73 6.19
C LEU A 22 -2.69 -7.52 6.84
N ARG A 23 -2.88 -8.09 8.04
CA ARG A 23 -1.91 -9.02 8.62
C ARG A 23 -1.92 -10.35 7.88
N GLU A 24 -3.09 -10.86 7.56
CA GLU A 24 -3.23 -12.08 6.76
C GLU A 24 -2.59 -11.89 5.38
N MET A 25 -2.79 -10.74 4.74
CA MET A 25 -2.16 -10.42 3.45
C MET A 25 -0.63 -10.54 3.48
N VAL A 26 0.00 -10.22 4.61
CA VAL A 26 1.47 -10.19 4.76
C VAL A 26 2.03 -11.52 5.32
N PHE A 27 1.30 -12.19 6.21
CA PHE A 27 1.81 -13.33 6.98
C PHE A 27 1.03 -14.65 6.79
N GLY A 28 -0.08 -14.63 6.06
CA GLY A 28 -0.94 -15.78 5.77
C GLY A 28 -0.37 -16.74 4.73
N ASP A 29 -1.11 -17.81 4.45
CA ASP A 29 -0.74 -18.82 3.44
C ASP A 29 -1.05 -18.35 2.01
N PRO A 30 -0.05 -18.05 1.18
CA PRO A 30 -0.27 -17.55 -0.18
C PRO A 30 -0.90 -18.58 -1.13
N ALA A 31 -0.96 -19.87 -0.74
CA ALA A 31 -1.59 -20.92 -1.55
C ALA A 31 -3.11 -21.01 -1.36
N GLU A 32 -3.65 -20.41 -0.29
CA GLU A 32 -5.08 -20.34 -0.04
C GLU A 32 -5.76 -19.58 -1.21
N PRO A 33 -6.82 -20.11 -1.83
CA PRO A 33 -7.40 -19.54 -3.05
C PRO A 33 -7.77 -18.05 -2.96
N HIS A 34 -8.44 -17.62 -1.89
CA HIS A 34 -8.85 -16.23 -1.74
C HIS A 34 -7.68 -15.30 -1.41
N HIS A 35 -6.70 -15.77 -0.62
CA HIS A 35 -5.48 -15.02 -0.34
C HIS A 35 -4.66 -14.83 -1.61
N ARG A 36 -4.52 -15.87 -2.44
CA ARG A 36 -3.85 -15.75 -3.75
C ARG A 36 -4.51 -14.74 -4.66
N GLU A 37 -5.84 -14.71 -4.74
CA GLU A 37 -6.59 -13.72 -5.52
C GLU A 37 -6.35 -12.31 -4.99
N ALA A 38 -6.36 -12.13 -3.66
CA ALA A 38 -6.07 -10.84 -3.03
C ALA A 38 -4.62 -10.38 -3.29
N LEU A 39 -3.65 -11.30 -3.29
CA LEU A 39 -2.26 -11.01 -3.63
C LEU A 39 -2.13 -10.60 -5.10
N ALA A 40 -2.90 -11.20 -6.01
CA ALA A 40 -2.94 -10.79 -7.41
C ALA A 40 -3.46 -9.35 -7.57
N ILE A 41 -4.51 -8.97 -6.84
CA ILE A 41 -5.04 -7.59 -6.82
C ILE A 41 -3.99 -6.61 -6.26
N THR A 42 -3.23 -7.05 -5.24
CA THR A 42 -2.13 -6.25 -4.69
C THR A 42 -1.04 -6.03 -5.73
N GLY A 43 -0.66 -7.07 -6.47
CA GLY A 43 0.29 -6.96 -7.59
C GLY A 43 -0.19 -6.00 -8.68
N GLN A 44 -1.46 -6.04 -9.06
CA GLN A 44 -2.05 -5.07 -10.02
C GLN A 44 -2.00 -3.63 -9.49
N THR A 45 -2.18 -3.45 -8.18
CA THR A 45 -2.04 -2.13 -7.55
C THR A 45 -0.60 -1.63 -7.61
N GLU A 46 0.38 -2.51 -7.39
CA GLU A 46 1.81 -2.19 -7.53
C GLU A 46 2.18 -1.82 -8.97
N GLU A 47 1.67 -2.55 -9.96
CA GLU A 47 1.84 -2.23 -11.37
C GLU A 47 1.28 -0.84 -11.71
N ALA A 48 0.10 -0.51 -11.20
CA ALA A 48 -0.51 0.80 -11.39
C ALA A 48 0.33 1.92 -10.74
N VAL A 49 0.88 1.70 -9.54
CA VAL A 49 1.78 2.65 -8.88
C VAL A 49 3.07 2.82 -9.68
N ALA A 50 3.70 1.73 -10.12
CA ALA A 50 4.92 1.76 -10.93
C ALA A 50 4.71 2.51 -12.25
N ALA A 51 3.56 2.31 -12.91
CA ALA A 51 3.20 3.03 -14.13
C ALA A 51 3.07 4.54 -13.91
N VAL A 52 2.54 4.97 -12.77
CA VAL A 52 2.49 6.40 -12.39
C VAL A 52 3.90 6.95 -12.18
N LEU A 53 4.77 6.22 -11.48
CA LEU A 53 6.15 6.64 -11.21
C LEU A 53 7.00 6.77 -12.49
N CYS A 54 6.75 5.92 -13.50
CA CYS A 54 7.45 5.98 -14.78
C CYS A 54 6.97 7.12 -15.71
N ARG A 55 5.83 7.76 -15.42
CA ARG A 55 5.13 8.64 -16.37
C ARG A 55 5.99 9.79 -16.88
N ASP A 56 6.78 10.41 -16.00
CA ASP A 56 7.60 11.59 -16.33
C ASP A 56 9.07 11.22 -16.63
N ALA A 57 9.36 9.93 -16.84
CA ALA A 57 10.69 9.37 -17.11
C ALA A 57 11.79 9.70 -16.07
N GLN A 58 11.41 10.22 -14.90
CA GLN A 58 12.34 10.54 -13.80
C GLN A 58 12.81 9.29 -13.06
N VAL A 59 12.08 8.17 -13.17
CA VAL A 59 12.34 6.92 -12.46
C VAL A 59 12.48 5.79 -13.46
N SER A 60 13.52 4.97 -13.32
CA SER A 60 13.70 3.78 -14.16
C SER A 60 12.58 2.77 -13.90
N LYS A 61 12.27 1.90 -14.87
CA LYS A 61 11.23 0.86 -14.69
C LYS A 61 11.51 -0.06 -13.49
N GLY A 62 12.77 -0.41 -13.25
CA GLY A 62 13.19 -1.26 -12.13
C GLY A 62 13.03 -0.55 -10.78
N ASP A 63 13.41 0.73 -10.72
CA ASP A 63 13.25 1.55 -9.51
C ASP A 63 11.78 1.84 -9.23
N ALA A 64 10.96 2.04 -10.26
CA ALA A 64 9.53 2.24 -10.13
C ALA A 64 8.82 0.99 -9.57
N ALA A 65 9.15 -0.20 -10.08
CA ALA A 65 8.62 -1.46 -9.54
C ALA A 65 9.05 -1.68 -8.08
N THR A 66 10.31 -1.38 -7.75
CA THR A 66 10.80 -1.48 -6.38
C THR A 66 10.11 -0.47 -5.46
N THR A 67 9.98 0.77 -5.90
CA THR A 67 9.28 1.83 -5.16
C THR A 67 7.81 1.47 -4.94
N ALA A 68 7.14 0.87 -5.93
CA ALA A 68 5.76 0.41 -5.77
C ALA A 68 5.62 -0.65 -4.67
N ARG A 69 6.54 -1.61 -4.57
CA ARG A 69 6.58 -2.57 -3.46
C ARG A 69 6.82 -1.90 -2.10
N VAL A 70 7.67 -0.88 -2.06
CA VAL A 70 7.88 -0.09 -0.82
C VAL A 70 6.59 0.65 -0.44
N VAL A 71 5.88 1.23 -1.41
CA VAL A 71 4.57 1.87 -1.18
C VAL A 71 3.58 0.89 -0.57
N SER A 72 3.46 -0.34 -1.10
CA SER A 72 2.63 -1.39 -0.52
C SER A 72 3.05 -1.74 0.91
N ALA A 73 4.34 -1.91 1.17
CA ALA A 73 4.85 -2.23 2.51
C ALA A 73 4.51 -1.13 3.53
N VAL A 74 4.69 0.14 3.16
CA VAL A 74 4.32 1.30 3.99
C VAL A 74 2.81 1.32 4.23
N MET A 75 1.99 1.07 3.20
CA MET A 75 0.54 0.99 3.33
C MET A 75 0.10 -0.12 4.30
N PHE A 76 0.64 -1.34 4.14
CA PHE A 76 0.33 -2.47 5.03
C PHE A 76 0.69 -2.13 6.47
N LEU A 77 1.90 -1.61 6.71
CA LEU A 77 2.35 -1.26 8.06
C LEU A 77 1.49 -0.15 8.68
N ALA A 78 1.27 0.94 7.94
CA ALA A 78 0.52 2.11 8.41
C ALA A 78 -0.92 1.73 8.81
N MET A 79 -1.57 0.85 8.05
CA MET A 79 -2.96 0.46 8.31
C MET A 79 -3.09 -0.73 9.26
N ALA A 80 -2.13 -1.67 9.31
CA ALA A 80 -2.21 -2.84 10.17
C ALA A 80 -1.76 -2.53 11.62
N ALA A 81 -0.77 -1.65 11.81
CA ALA A 81 -0.17 -1.41 13.11
C ALA A 81 -1.20 -0.94 14.17
N SER A 82 -1.13 -1.49 15.38
CA SER A 82 -2.07 -1.17 16.47
C SER A 82 -1.95 0.29 16.93
N VAL A 83 -0.76 0.87 16.84
CA VAL A 83 -0.51 2.29 17.17
C VAL A 83 -1.35 3.26 16.32
N ASN A 84 -1.82 2.82 15.15
CA ASN A 84 -2.55 3.63 14.18
C ASN A 84 -4.07 3.38 14.19
N VAL A 85 -4.60 2.61 15.16
CA VAL A 85 -6.04 2.29 15.23
C VAL A 85 -6.91 3.55 15.24
N ALA A 86 -6.54 4.54 16.05
CA ALA A 86 -7.28 5.79 16.22
C ALA A 86 -7.03 6.83 15.10
N ALA A 87 -6.05 6.61 14.21
CA ALA A 87 -5.68 7.57 13.19
C ALA A 87 -6.77 7.70 12.12
N SER A 88 -7.10 8.93 11.74
CA SER A 88 -8.01 9.21 10.63
C SER A 88 -7.41 8.77 9.28
N VAL A 89 -8.27 8.65 8.26
CA VAL A 89 -7.83 8.40 6.87
C VAL A 89 -6.80 9.44 6.43
N ASP A 90 -7.02 10.71 6.75
CA ASP A 90 -6.14 11.79 6.32
C ASP A 90 -4.78 11.75 7.02
N GLU A 91 -4.73 11.37 8.30
CA GLU A 91 -3.46 11.18 9.02
C GLU A 91 -2.66 10.02 8.41
N ILE A 92 -3.31 8.90 8.09
CA ILE A 92 -2.67 7.74 7.45
C ILE A 92 -2.18 8.10 6.04
N VAL A 93 -3.00 8.77 5.23
CA VAL A 93 -2.62 9.19 3.88
C VAL A 93 -1.47 10.21 3.92
N ARG A 94 -1.44 11.09 4.93
CA ARG A 94 -0.34 12.03 5.13
C ARG A 94 0.94 11.31 5.50
N ASP A 95 0.91 10.41 6.48
CA ASP A 95 2.07 9.61 6.91
C ASP A 95 2.66 8.81 5.74
N ILE A 96 1.82 8.09 4.99
CA ILE A 96 2.25 7.35 3.80
C ILE A 96 2.88 8.30 2.76
N ARG A 97 2.28 9.46 2.52
CA ARG A 97 2.82 10.45 1.57
C ARG A 97 4.21 10.94 1.99
N GLU A 98 4.39 11.26 3.26
CA GLU A 98 5.66 11.76 3.80
C GLU A 98 6.77 10.72 3.66
N GLN A 99 6.49 9.45 3.98
CA GLN A 99 7.44 8.35 3.79
C GLN A 99 7.80 8.12 2.32
N ILE A 100 6.82 8.18 1.41
CA ILE A 100 7.06 8.01 -0.03
C ILE A 100 7.86 9.21 -0.60
N ALA A 101 7.60 10.43 -0.14
CA ALA A 101 8.28 11.62 -0.65
C ALA A 101 9.81 11.52 -0.51
N VAL A 102 10.30 10.91 0.58
CA VAL A 102 11.74 10.66 0.80
C VAL A 102 12.36 9.79 -0.30
N LEU A 103 11.58 8.88 -0.91
CA LEU A 103 12.04 8.01 -2.00
C LEU A 103 12.15 8.75 -3.34
N LEU A 104 11.29 9.77 -3.55
CA LEU A 104 11.18 10.50 -4.82
C LEU A 104 12.06 11.75 -4.89
N THR A 105 12.70 12.14 -3.79
CA THR A 105 13.54 13.35 -3.74
C THR A 105 14.98 13.09 -4.20
N ARG A 106 15.17 12.16 -5.16
CA ARG A 106 16.50 11.74 -5.65
C ARG A 106 16.66 12.08 -7.13
#